data_AF-A0A564ZKQ7-F1
#
_entry.id   AF-A0A564ZKQ7-F1
#
_cell.length_a   1.000
_cell.length_b   1.000
_cell.length_c   1.000
_cell.angle_alpha   90.00
_cell.angle_beta   90.00
_cell.angle_gamma   90.00
#
_symmetry.space_group_name_H-M   'P 1'
#
loop_
_entity.id
_entity.type
_entity.pdbx_description
1 polymer ?
#
loop_
_entity_poly.entity_id
_entity_poly.type
_entity_poly.pdbx_seq_one_letter_code
_entity_poly.pdbx_strand_id
1 'polypeptide(L)' 'MAALSPEMARLLAVKELRRRKLAGLPFPEKVRAVVQLQRIVAPILRARGRQVRVWNIEESAARRPPGTP' A
#
# COMPACT_ATOMS: atom_id res chain seq x y z
N MET A 1 -33.50 -10.54 2.01
CA MET A 1 -32.03 -10.34 2.16
C MET A 1 -31.59 -11.18 3.35
N ALA A 2 -30.68 -12.14 3.17
CA ALA A 2 -30.19 -12.94 4.29
C ALA A 2 -29.42 -12.04 5.27
N ALA A 3 -29.77 -12.09 6.56
CA ALA A 3 -29.06 -11.35 7.58
C ALA A 3 -27.61 -11.86 7.66
N LEU A 4 -26.65 -10.94 7.63
CA LEU A 4 -25.24 -11.25 7.79
C LEU A 4 -25.02 -11.86 9.19
N SER A 5 -24.21 -12.92 9.29
CA SER A 5 -23.86 -13.46 10.60
C SER A 5 -23.12 -12.39 11.45
N PRO A 6 -23.26 -12.40 12.78
CA PRO A 6 -22.61 -11.43 13.65
C PRO A 6 -21.08 -11.38 13.49
N GLU A 7 -20.47 -12.55 13.26
CA GLU A 7 -19.03 -12.65 13.04
C GLU A 7 -18.62 -11.97 11.71
N MET A 8 -19.42 -12.11 10.64
CA MET A 8 -19.08 -11.50 9.34
C MET A 8 -19.27 -9.99 9.41
N ALA A 9 -20.29 -9.52 10.12
CA ALA A 9 -20.50 -8.10 10.40
C ALA A 9 -19.28 -7.51 11.15
N ARG A 10 -18.76 -8.22 12.16
CA ARG A 10 -17.55 -7.81 12.89
C ARG A 10 -16.33 -7.72 11.97
N LEU A 11 -16.08 -8.73 11.13
CA LEU A 11 -14.95 -8.72 10.20
C LEU A 11 -15.04 -7.57 9.19
N LEU A 12 -16.24 -7.28 8.68
CA LEU A 12 -16.46 -6.16 7.77
C LEU A 12 -16.23 -4.81 8.47
N ALA A 13 -16.67 -4.66 9.72
CA ALA A 13 -16.44 -3.45 10.51
C ALA A 13 -14.95 -3.19 10.75
N VAL A 14 -14.17 -4.22 11.07
CA VAL A 14 -12.71 -4.10 11.23
C VAL A 14 -12.03 -3.73 9.91
N LYS A 15 -12.47 -4.33 8.79
CA LYS A 15 -11.97 -3.98 7.45
C LYS A 15 -12.29 -2.53 7.10
N GLU A 16 -13.49 -2.06 7.42
CA GLU A 16 -13.92 -0.68 7.19
C GLU A 16 -13.12 0.32 8.02
N LEU A 17 -12.91 0.03 9.31
CA LEU A 17 -12.05 0.85 10.16
C LEU A 17 -10.64 0.98 9.59
N ARG A 18 -10.07 -0.14 9.10
CA ARG A 18 -8.75 -0.14 8.47
C ARG A 18 -8.73 0.69 7.18
N ARG A 19 -9.77 0.60 6.34
CA ARG A 19 -9.89 1.43 5.11
C ARG A 19 -9.90 2.91 5.44
N ARG A 20 -10.66 3.34 6.45
CA ARG A 20 -10.70 4.74 6.88
C ARG A 20 -9.34 5.23 7.35
N LYS A 21 -8.63 4.42 8.15
CA LYS A 21 -7.25 4.73 8.59
C LYS A 21 -6.30 4.89 7.41
N LEU A 22 -6.34 3.98 6.44
CA LEU A 22 -5.50 4.04 5.23
C LEU A 22 -5.87 5.23 4.33
N ALA A 23 -7.16 5.55 4.21
CA ALA A 23 -7.63 6.70 3.45
C ALA A 23 -7.17 8.03 4.05
N GLY A 24 -7.00 8.10 5.37
CA GLY A 24 -6.46 9.26 6.07
C GLY A 24 -4.95 9.46 5.97
N LEU A 25 -4.20 8.50 5.40
CA LEU A 25 -2.74 8.64 5.31
C LEU A 25 -2.31 9.78 4.38
N PRO A 26 -1.19 10.47 4.68
CA PRO A 26 -0.56 11.40 3.77
C PRO A 26 -0.23 10.74 2.42
N PHE A 27 -0.22 11.54 1.35
CA PHE A 27 0.07 11.04 0.01
C PHE A 27 1.38 10.22 -0.08
N PRO A 28 2.52 10.65 0.51
CA PRO A 28 3.75 9.87 0.46
C PRO A 28 3.60 8.47 1.08
N GLU A 29 2.88 8.36 2.19
CA GLU A 29 2.66 7.08 2.88
C GLU A 29 1.75 6.15 2.07
N LYS A 30 0.75 6.71 1.39
CA LYS A 30 -0.09 5.93 0.45
C LYS A 30 0.75 5.35 -0.69
N VAL A 31 1.68 6.13 -1.26
CA VAL A 31 2.58 5.68 -2.31
C VAL A 31 3.52 4.59 -1.80
N ARG A 32 4.12 4.76 -0.61
CA ARG A 32 4.97 3.72 0.03
C ARG A 32 4.19 2.41 0.22
N ALA A 33 2.95 2.48 0.68
CA ALA A 33 2.08 1.30 0.83
C ALA A 33 1.81 0.60 -0.50
N VAL A 34 1.52 1.35 -1.58
CA VAL A 34 1.32 0.79 -2.93
C VAL A 34 2.59 0.09 -3.43
N VAL A 35 3.77 0.69 -3.23
CA VAL A 35 5.04 0.07 -3.63
C VAL A 35 5.30 -1.24 -2.88
N GLN A 36 4.98 -1.30 -1.59
CA GLN A 36 5.08 -2.55 -0.83
C GLN A 36 4.13 -3.64 -1.37
N LEU A 37 2.89 -3.28 -1.71
CA LEU A 37 1.95 -4.22 -2.34
C LEU A 37 2.47 -4.71 -3.69
N GLN A 38 3.05 -3.83 -4.50
CA GLN A 38 3.68 -4.20 -5.77
C GLN A 38 4.85 -5.19 -5.56
N ARG A 39 5.68 -4.99 -4.52
CA ARG A 39 6.79 -5.90 -4.18
C ARG A 39 6.29 -7.30 -3.84
N ILE A 40 5.22 -7.41 -3.06
CA ILE A 40 4.63 -8.70 -2.68
C ILE A 40 4.06 -9.43 -3.90
N VAL A 41 3.38 -8.70 -4.79
CA VAL A 41 2.69 -9.29 -5.94
C VAL A 41 3.62 -9.57 -7.13
N ALA A 42 4.71 -8.81 -7.28
CA ALA A 42 5.61 -8.93 -8.43
C ALA A 42 6.17 -10.35 -8.67
N PRO A 43 6.62 -11.12 -7.65
CA PRO A 43 7.06 -12.51 -7.85
C PRO A 43 5.96 -13.40 -8.42
N ILE A 44 4.74 -13.28 -7.91
CA ILE A 44 3.58 -14.08 -8.36
C ILE A 44 3.28 -13.78 -9.82
N LEU A 45 3.28 -12.51 -10.21
CA LEU A 45 3.00 -12.13 -11.60
C LEU A 45 4.13 -12.54 -12.55
N ARG A 46 5.39 -12.46 -12.12
CA ARG A 46 6.54 -12.95 -12.89
C ARG A 46 6.48 -14.46 -13.11
N ALA A 47 6.13 -15.22 -12.07
CA ALA A 47 5.93 -16.67 -12.19
C ALA A 47 4.83 -17.03 -13.20
N ARG A 48 3.88 -16.13 -13.43
CA ARG A 48 2.82 -16.26 -14.46
C ARG A 48 3.24 -15.73 -15.84
N GLY A 49 4.54 -15.48 -16.06
CA GLY A 49 5.07 -14.98 -17.33
C GLY A 49 4.75 -13.51 -17.63
N ARG A 50 4.24 -12.73 -16.67
CA ARG A 50 4.01 -11.30 -16.85
C ARG A 50 5.31 -10.52 -16.57
N GLN A 51 5.65 -9.60 -17.47
CA GLN A 51 6.71 -8.63 -17.21
C GLN A 51 6.19 -7.56 -16.24
N VAL A 52 6.76 -7.51 -15.03
CA VAL A 52 6.33 -6.57 -13.98
C VAL A 52 7.52 -5.81 -13.40
N ARG A 53 7.38 -4.48 -13.36
CA ARG A 53 8.31 -3.55 -12.74
C ARG A 53 7.67 -2.93 -11.50
N VAL A 54 8.31 -3.10 -10.35
CA VAL A 54 7.95 -2.39 -9.11
C VAL A 54 8.43 -0.95 -9.24
N TRP A 55 7.63 0.02 -8.80
CA TRP A 55 8.06 1.41 -8.81
C TRP A 55 9.25 1.63 -7.87
N ASN A 56 10.25 2.35 -8.36
CA ASN A 56 11.34 2.85 -7.53
C ASN A 56 11.00 4.28 -7.12
N ILE A 57 10.56 4.45 -5.88
CA ILE A 57 10.49 5.76 -5.25
C ILE A 57 11.83 5.96 -4.56
N GLU A 58 12.76 6.66 -5.22
CA GLU A 58 13.92 7.16 -4.50
C GLU A 58 13.40 8.04 -3.36
N GLU A 59 13.99 7.88 -2.18
CA GLU A 59 13.72 8.74 -1.03
C GLU A 59 14.31 10.12 -1.30
N SER A 60 13.68 10.89 -2.18
CA SER A 60 14.14 12.22 -2.64
C SER A 60 14.06 13.31 -1.55
N ALA A 61 14.24 12.95 -0.27
CA ALA A 61 14.12 13.89 0.86
C ALA A 61 15.34 13.95 1.79
N ALA A 62 16.41 13.16 1.63
CA ALA A 62 17.45 13.06 2.66
C ALA A 62 18.91 13.33 2.25
N ARG A 63 19.19 13.86 1.06
CA ARG A 63 20.53 14.41 0.75
C ARG A 63 20.46 15.64 -0.15
N ARG A 64 20.00 16.77 0.39
CA ARG A 64 20.64 18.03 -0.04
C ARG A 64 21.96 18.09 0.72
N PRO A 65 23.13 18.10 0.06
CA PRO A 65 24.35 18.50 0.75
C PRO A 65 24.13 19.93 1.30
N PRO A 66 24.63 20.26 2.50
CA PRO A 66 24.60 21.63 2.98
C PRO A 66 25.33 22.49 1.95
N GLY A 67 24.72 23.63 1.60
CA GLY A 67 25.31 24.58 0.65
C GLY A 67 26.74 24.91 1.07
N THR A 68 27.67 24.70 0.14
CA THR A 68 29.01 25.27 0.21
C THR A 68 28.89 26.76 -0.11
N PRO A 69 29.64 27.65 0.57
CA PRO A 69 29.34 29.07 0.75
C PRO A 69 29.36 29.91 -0.52
#